data_AF-A0A0C4FCS9-F1
#
_entry.id   AF-A0A0C4FCS9-F1
#
_cell.length_a   1.000
_cell.length_b   1.000
_cell.length_c   1.000
_cell.angle_alpha   90.00
_cell.angle_beta   90.00
_cell.angle_gamma   90.00
#
_symmetry.space_group_name_H-M   'P 1'
#
loop_
_entity.id
_entity.type
_entity.pdbx_description
1 polymer ?
#
loop_
_entity_poly.entity_id
_entity_poly.type
_entity_poly.pdbx_seq_one_letter_code
_entity_poly.pdbx_strand_id
1 'polypeptide(L)'
;MTLHTGPGCTLQNPMQQSAVGTVLNADCDVYASSNLGCGVHDRSNASYGQPFNQAGGGVFAMEWSPNGVSIWRFSRGEVPRDLQAGHTPQPSTWPIRPVAHWASNGCNNMNEEFSEHRIIFDITLCGDWAGSAGVFNANNACSGSCTDLVKDPTNYKDANWEIASVKLYQ
;
A
#
# COMPACT_ATOMS: atom_id res chain seq x y z
N MET A 1 2.71 -0.18 -1.92
CA MET A 1 1.31 -0.20 -2.38
C MET A 1 1.29 -1.00 -3.66
N THR A 2 0.45 -2.03 -3.78
CA THR A 2 0.59 -3.04 -4.84
C THR A 2 -0.77 -3.51 -5.28
N LEU A 3 -0.95 -3.70 -6.60
CA LEU A 3 -2.09 -4.44 -7.14
C LEU A 3 -1.63 -5.81 -7.62
N HIS A 4 -2.52 -6.79 -7.44
CA HIS A 4 -2.37 -8.18 -7.85
C HIS A 4 -3.59 -8.51 -8.70
N THR A 5 -3.39 -8.94 -9.94
CA THR A 5 -4.46 -9.20 -10.91
C THR A 5 -4.19 -10.50 -11.67
N GLY A 6 -5.14 -10.89 -12.53
CA GLY A 6 -4.85 -11.79 -13.63
C GLY A 6 -4.02 -11.11 -14.74
N PRO A 7 -3.82 -11.80 -15.87
CA PRO A 7 -3.05 -11.28 -17.00
C PRO A 7 -3.67 -10.04 -17.63
N GLY A 8 -2.82 -9.10 -18.07
CA GLY A 8 -3.26 -7.96 -18.89
C GLY A 8 -3.45 -6.65 -18.14
N CYS A 9 -2.92 -6.54 -16.93
CA CYS A 9 -2.81 -5.29 -16.18
C CYS A 9 -1.36 -4.90 -15.95
N THR A 10 -1.03 -3.65 -16.27
CA THR A 10 0.30 -3.09 -16.05
C THR A 10 0.20 -1.68 -15.50
N LEU A 11 1.14 -1.35 -14.61
CA LEU A 11 1.38 -0.01 -14.12
C LEU A 11 2.28 0.75 -15.10
N GLN A 12 1.92 1.99 -15.39
CA GLN A 12 2.77 2.88 -16.18
C GLN A 12 4.09 3.17 -15.44
N ASN A 13 5.22 2.91 -16.08
CA ASN A 13 6.56 3.17 -15.54
C ASN A 13 7.39 4.03 -16.52
N PRO A 14 7.78 5.27 -16.15
CA PRO A 14 7.44 5.97 -14.91
C PRO A 14 5.97 6.41 -14.87
N MET A 15 5.40 6.59 -13.67
CA MET A 15 4.02 7.09 -13.48
C MET A 15 3.83 8.58 -13.88
N GLN A 16 4.86 9.22 -14.43
CA GLN A 16 4.87 10.61 -14.91
C GLN A 16 4.25 11.60 -13.91
N GLN A 17 3.22 12.35 -14.32
CA GLN A 17 2.56 13.36 -13.49
C GLN A 17 1.47 12.78 -12.60
N SER A 18 1.06 11.53 -12.81
CA SER A 18 -0.08 10.91 -12.15
C SER A 18 0.18 10.56 -10.69
N ALA A 19 1.41 10.19 -10.33
CA ALA A 19 1.78 9.82 -8.96
C ALA A 19 3.26 10.11 -8.65
N VAL A 20 3.61 10.16 -7.36
CA VAL A 20 4.96 10.55 -6.89
C VAL A 20 5.86 9.40 -6.43
N GLY A 21 5.31 8.19 -6.27
CA GLY A 21 6.06 7.03 -5.80
C GLY A 21 7.10 6.51 -6.79
N THR A 22 7.85 5.50 -6.36
CA THR A 22 8.81 4.79 -7.21
C THR A 22 8.23 3.44 -7.60
N VAL A 23 8.15 3.16 -8.90
CA VAL A 23 7.70 1.85 -9.40
C VAL A 23 8.77 0.80 -9.06
N LEU A 24 8.36 -0.27 -8.36
CA LEU A 24 9.20 -1.42 -8.04
C LEU A 24 9.03 -2.52 -9.09
N ASN A 25 7.79 -2.79 -9.48
CA ASN A 25 7.44 -3.72 -10.55
C ASN A 25 6.23 -3.16 -11.31
N ALA A 26 6.23 -3.30 -12.63
CA ALA A 26 5.18 -2.77 -13.49
C ALA A 26 4.08 -3.79 -13.82
N ASP A 27 4.38 -5.08 -13.75
CA ASP A 27 3.43 -6.14 -14.11
C ASP A 27 2.55 -6.54 -12.93
N CYS A 28 1.23 -6.42 -13.09
CA CYS A 28 0.27 -6.75 -12.04
C CYS A 28 -0.10 -8.25 -12.02
N ASP A 29 0.23 -8.98 -13.09
CA ASP A 29 -0.09 -10.39 -13.25
C ASP A 29 0.69 -11.24 -12.23
N VAL A 30 -0.05 -11.88 -11.34
CA VAL A 30 0.51 -12.75 -10.29
C VAL A 30 1.11 -14.04 -10.85
N TYR A 31 0.63 -14.51 -12.00
CA TYR A 31 1.11 -15.73 -12.63
C TYR A 31 2.42 -15.50 -13.40
N ALA A 32 2.63 -14.29 -13.92
CA ALA A 32 3.86 -13.90 -14.59
C ALA A 32 5.00 -13.56 -13.62
N SER A 33 4.69 -13.16 -12.39
CA SER A 33 5.65 -12.53 -11.48
C SER A 33 5.80 -13.21 -10.12
N SER A 34 5.42 -14.49 -9.97
CA SER A 34 5.45 -15.20 -8.67
C SER A 34 4.74 -14.42 -7.56
N ASN A 35 3.58 -13.85 -7.89
CA ASN A 35 2.77 -13.02 -7.01
C ASN A 35 3.46 -11.73 -6.49
N LEU A 36 4.44 -11.17 -7.22
CA LEU A 36 5.00 -9.85 -6.87
C LEU A 36 3.98 -8.73 -7.05
N GLY A 37 3.19 -8.79 -8.13
CA GLY A 37 2.24 -7.73 -8.51
C GLY A 37 2.94 -6.42 -8.87
N CYS A 38 2.16 -5.41 -9.26
CA CYS A 38 2.70 -4.13 -9.74
C CYS A 38 2.84 -3.14 -8.58
N GLY A 39 3.99 -3.20 -7.91
CA GLY A 39 4.26 -2.48 -6.68
C GLY A 39 4.82 -1.06 -6.87
N VAL A 40 4.39 -0.15 -6.01
CA VAL A 40 4.90 1.21 -5.87
C VAL A 40 5.38 1.45 -4.45
N HIS A 41 6.61 1.97 -4.33
CA HIS A 41 7.23 2.41 -3.09
C HIS A 41 6.89 3.87 -2.80
N ASP A 42 6.36 4.14 -1.60
CA ASP A 42 6.26 5.51 -1.07
C ASP A 42 7.65 5.98 -0.66
N ARG A 43 8.08 7.13 -1.20
CA ARG A 43 9.41 7.69 -0.95
C ARG A 43 9.56 8.32 0.43
N SER A 44 8.46 8.51 1.16
CA SER A 44 8.50 9.03 2.52
C SER A 44 9.00 7.97 3.49
N ASN A 45 10.03 8.28 4.27
CA ASN A 45 10.48 7.41 5.36
C ASN A 45 9.40 7.22 6.44
N ALA A 46 8.49 8.19 6.60
CA ALA A 46 7.37 8.13 7.54
C ALA A 46 6.10 7.54 6.90
N SER A 47 6.25 6.62 5.95
CA SER A 47 5.12 5.95 5.28
C SER A 47 4.71 4.62 5.90
N TYR A 48 5.59 3.97 6.66
CA TYR A 48 5.35 2.66 7.25
C TYR A 48 6.18 2.45 8.54
N GLY A 49 5.75 1.48 9.36
CA GLY A 49 6.53 0.97 10.49
C GLY A 49 6.85 2.00 11.57
N GLN A 50 8.00 1.84 12.21
CA GLN A 50 8.42 2.68 13.34
C GLN A 50 8.43 4.19 13.02
N PRO A 51 8.96 4.66 11.88
CA PRO A 51 8.89 6.09 11.54
C PRO A 51 7.46 6.63 11.38
N PHE A 52 6.53 5.82 10.82
CA PHE A 52 5.11 6.20 10.75
C PHE A 52 4.50 6.34 12.15
N ASN A 53 4.80 5.39 13.05
CA ASN A 53 4.33 5.42 14.44
C ASN A 53 4.89 6.64 15.19
N GLN A 54 6.18 6.94 15.04
CA GLN A 54 6.83 8.10 15.66
C GLN A 54 6.29 9.43 15.14
N ALA A 55 5.82 9.49 13.90
CA ALA A 55 5.13 10.64 13.34
C ALA A 55 3.66 10.78 13.80
N GLY A 56 3.19 9.90 14.69
CA GLY A 56 1.81 9.86 15.17
C GLY A 56 0.84 9.25 14.15
N GLY A 57 1.32 8.50 13.18
CA GLY A 57 0.55 7.89 12.10
C GLY A 57 0.07 8.87 11.05
N GLY A 58 -1.06 8.56 10.42
CA GLY A 58 -1.57 9.31 9.27
C GLY A 58 -2.88 8.75 8.74
N VAL A 59 -3.22 9.18 7.53
CA VAL A 59 -4.40 8.71 6.79
C VAL A 59 -3.94 8.12 5.46
N PHE A 60 -4.34 6.88 5.20
CA PHE A 60 -4.33 6.31 3.85
C PHE A 60 -5.70 6.50 3.23
N ALA A 61 -5.73 7.00 2.00
CA ALA A 61 -6.95 7.12 1.21
C ALA A 61 -6.75 6.39 -0.11
N MET A 62 -7.70 5.53 -0.46
CA MET A 62 -7.76 4.86 -1.76
C MET A 62 -9.00 5.36 -2.49
N GLU A 63 -8.80 5.83 -3.72
CA GLU A 63 -9.87 6.07 -4.67
C GLU A 63 -9.85 4.95 -5.71
N TRP A 64 -11.01 4.34 -5.94
CA TRP A 64 -11.23 3.48 -7.08
C TRP A 64 -12.32 4.11 -7.93
N SER A 65 -11.94 4.55 -9.13
CA SER A 65 -12.81 5.24 -10.07
C SER A 65 -12.66 4.65 -11.48
N PRO A 66 -13.49 5.06 -12.46
CA PRO A 66 -13.32 4.65 -13.86
C PRO A 66 -11.95 4.99 -14.46
N ASN A 67 -11.22 5.96 -13.88
CA ASN A 67 -9.88 6.34 -14.32
C ASN A 67 -8.78 5.42 -13.75
N GLY A 68 -9.13 4.53 -12.80
CA GLY A 68 -8.20 3.60 -12.19
C GLY A 68 -8.20 3.66 -10.66
N VAL A 69 -7.11 3.16 -10.08
CA VAL A 69 -6.92 3.11 -8.63
C VAL A 69 -5.82 4.09 -8.23
N SER A 70 -6.10 4.96 -7.27
CA SER A 70 -5.15 5.92 -6.73
C SER A 70 -5.03 5.76 -5.22
N ILE A 71 -3.82 5.84 -4.68
CA ILE A 71 -3.58 5.76 -3.23
C ILE A 71 -2.77 6.97 -2.78
N TRP A 72 -3.28 7.65 -1.76
CA TRP A 72 -2.62 8.74 -1.05
C TRP A 72 -2.24 8.30 0.35
N ARG A 73 -1.16 8.90 0.85
CA ARG A 73 -0.79 8.84 2.26
C ARG A 73 -0.55 10.26 2.77
N PHE A 74 -1.34 10.66 3.74
CA PHE A 74 -1.21 11.93 4.45
C PHE A 74 -0.56 11.70 5.80
N SER A 75 0.44 12.51 6.14
CA SER A 75 0.97 12.56 7.50
C SER A 75 -0.10 13.16 8.42
N ARG A 76 -0.07 12.86 9.73
CA ARG A 76 -1.11 13.30 10.69
C ARG A 76 -1.51 14.77 10.57
N GLY A 77 -0.56 15.68 10.37
CA GLY A 77 -0.80 17.13 10.24
C GLY A 77 -1.18 17.63 8.83
N GLU A 78 -1.16 16.75 7.83
CA GLU A 78 -1.35 17.11 6.42
C GLU A 78 -2.70 16.60 5.85
N VAL A 79 -3.54 16.02 6.70
CA VAL A 79 -4.83 15.46 6.29
C VAL A 79 -5.74 16.58 5.77
N PRO A 80 -6.27 16.50 4.52
CA PRO A 80 -7.21 17.46 3.96
C PRO A 80 -8.46 17.66 4.83
N ARG A 81 -9.02 18.88 4.83
CA ARG A 81 -10.15 19.23 5.71
C ARG A 81 -11.42 18.43 5.41
N ASP A 82 -11.68 18.14 4.14
CA ASP A 82 -12.80 17.31 3.70
C ASP A 82 -12.69 15.87 4.22
N LEU A 83 -11.48 15.30 4.23
CA LEU A 83 -11.20 13.99 4.85
C LEU A 83 -11.36 14.03 6.37
N GLN A 84 -10.92 15.11 7.04
CA GLN A 84 -11.09 15.27 8.49
C GLN A 84 -12.57 15.40 8.88
N ALA A 85 -13.33 16.23 8.15
CA ALA A 85 -14.77 16.40 8.33
C ALA A 85 -15.52 15.07 8.13
N GLY A 86 -14.99 14.21 7.25
CA GLY A 86 -15.47 12.83 7.09
C GLY A 86 -16.76 12.70 6.32
N HIS A 87 -17.18 13.76 5.62
CA HIS A 87 -18.35 13.80 4.76
C HIS A 87 -17.92 14.45 3.43
N THR A 88 -18.18 13.78 2.31
CA THR A 88 -17.87 14.23 0.93
C THR A 88 -16.38 14.55 0.64
N PRO A 89 -15.46 13.58 0.68
CA PRO A 89 -14.09 13.78 0.22
C PRO A 89 -14.05 14.13 -1.28
N GLN A 90 -13.11 15.00 -1.66
CA GLN A 90 -12.89 15.49 -3.02
C GLN A 90 -11.41 15.32 -3.40
N PRO A 91 -10.98 14.12 -3.85
CA PRO A 91 -9.58 13.82 -4.13
C PRO A 91 -8.89 14.79 -5.09
N SER A 92 -9.63 15.34 -6.06
CA SER A 92 -9.14 16.33 -7.02
C SER A 92 -8.73 17.67 -6.41
N THR A 93 -9.14 17.95 -5.17
CA THR A 93 -8.83 19.21 -4.46
C THR A 93 -7.69 19.06 -3.46
N TRP A 94 -7.18 17.84 -3.25
CA TRP A 94 -6.13 17.59 -2.28
C TRP A 94 -4.81 18.25 -2.71
N PRO A 95 -4.04 18.83 -1.76
CA PRO A 95 -2.85 19.62 -2.08
C PRO A 95 -1.65 18.78 -2.51
N ILE A 96 -1.77 17.45 -2.51
CA ILE A 96 -0.73 16.51 -2.89
C ILE A 96 -1.23 15.56 -3.97
N ARG A 97 -0.30 15.08 -4.78
CA ARG A 97 -0.54 13.99 -5.72
C ARG A 97 -0.58 12.63 -5.00
N PRO A 98 -1.24 11.62 -5.57
CA PRO A 98 -1.20 10.28 -5.01
C PRO A 98 0.22 9.72 -5.02
N VAL A 99 0.48 8.82 -4.08
CA VAL A 99 1.73 8.06 -4.02
C VAL A 99 1.79 7.05 -5.16
N ALA A 100 0.67 6.39 -5.44
CA ALA A 100 0.56 5.39 -6.50
C ALA A 100 -0.71 5.63 -7.32
N HIS A 101 -0.65 5.38 -8.63
CA HIS A 101 -1.78 5.45 -9.53
C HIS A 101 -1.68 4.36 -10.61
N TRP A 102 -2.66 3.46 -10.65
CA TRP A 102 -2.83 2.45 -11.69
C TRP A 102 -3.97 2.90 -12.60
N ALA A 103 -3.61 3.46 -13.75
CA ALA A 103 -4.57 3.96 -14.73
C ALA A 103 -5.38 2.81 -15.33
N SER A 104 -6.68 3.03 -15.56
CA SER A 104 -7.57 2.00 -16.12
C SER A 104 -7.15 1.54 -17.52
N ASN A 105 -6.52 2.40 -18.32
CA ASN A 105 -6.00 2.06 -19.64
C ASN A 105 -4.68 1.26 -19.63
N GLY A 106 -4.05 1.10 -18.46
CA GLY A 106 -2.93 0.17 -18.27
C GLY A 106 -3.39 -1.29 -18.14
N CYS A 107 -4.71 -1.50 -18.07
CA CYS A 107 -5.37 -2.78 -17.96
C CYS A 107 -6.28 -3.04 -19.15
N ASN A 108 -6.39 -4.30 -19.57
CA ASN A 108 -7.37 -4.72 -20.58
C ASN A 108 -8.79 -4.36 -20.14
N ASN A 109 -9.15 -4.66 -18.88
CA ASN A 109 -10.38 -4.20 -18.25
C ASN A 109 -10.27 -4.19 -16.72
N MET A 110 -10.13 -3.01 -16.11
CA MET A 110 -10.06 -2.85 -14.64
C MET A 110 -11.31 -3.40 -13.93
N ASN A 111 -12.48 -3.39 -14.56
CA ASN A 111 -13.72 -3.90 -13.97
C ASN A 111 -13.86 -5.43 -14.04
N GLU A 112 -13.06 -6.10 -14.88
CA GLU A 112 -12.98 -7.57 -14.91
C GLU A 112 -11.95 -8.09 -13.89
N GLU A 113 -10.88 -7.33 -13.67
CA GLU A 113 -9.82 -7.69 -12.71
C GLU A 113 -10.20 -7.38 -11.26
N PHE A 114 -11.09 -6.40 -11.04
CA PHE A 114 -11.52 -5.97 -9.71
C PHE A 114 -13.04 -6.08 -9.57
N SER A 115 -13.48 -6.83 -8.56
CA SER A 115 -14.89 -6.99 -8.19
C SER A 115 -15.18 -6.37 -6.81
N GLU A 116 -16.29 -6.70 -6.17
CA GLU A 116 -16.59 -6.21 -4.83
C GLU A 116 -15.53 -6.67 -3.81
N HIS A 117 -14.74 -5.72 -3.31
CA HIS A 117 -13.67 -5.98 -2.35
C HIS A 117 -14.16 -5.99 -0.91
N ARG A 118 -13.44 -6.70 -0.06
CA ARG A 118 -13.54 -6.60 1.40
C ARG A 118 -12.31 -5.92 1.95
N ILE A 119 -12.49 -5.04 2.92
CA ILE A 119 -11.39 -4.44 3.66
C ILE A 119 -10.91 -5.45 4.70
N ILE A 120 -9.61 -5.76 4.68
CA ILE A 120 -8.99 -6.76 5.56
C ILE A 120 -7.86 -6.06 6.34
N PHE A 121 -7.82 -6.30 7.65
CA PHE A 121 -6.68 -5.96 8.50
C PHE A 121 -6.16 -7.26 9.12
N ASP A 122 -4.88 -7.52 8.94
CA ASP A 122 -4.20 -8.65 9.56
C ASP A 122 -2.79 -8.25 10.01
N ILE A 123 -2.20 -9.10 10.85
CA ILE A 123 -0.77 -9.15 11.14
C ILE A 123 -0.40 -10.63 11.09
N THR A 124 0.29 -11.04 10.04
CA THR A 124 0.88 -12.38 9.92
C THR A 124 2.39 -12.33 10.15
N LEU A 125 2.98 -13.49 10.45
CA LEU A 125 4.40 -13.61 10.77
C LEU A 125 5.08 -14.61 9.82
N CYS A 126 6.28 -14.26 9.37
CA CYS A 126 7.05 -15.04 8.41
C CYS A 126 6.29 -15.28 7.09
N GLY A 127 5.81 -16.50 6.86
CA GLY A 127 5.15 -16.91 5.62
C GLY A 127 6.02 -16.76 4.37
N ASP A 128 5.37 -16.75 3.22
CA ASP A 128 6.00 -16.77 1.90
C ASP A 128 6.90 -15.55 1.66
N TRP A 129 6.50 -14.38 2.18
CA TRP A 129 7.24 -13.14 1.99
C TRP A 129 8.23 -12.85 3.11
N ALA A 130 7.76 -12.50 4.32
CA ALA A 130 8.64 -12.09 5.41
C ALA A 130 9.49 -13.22 5.97
N GLY A 131 9.11 -14.48 5.73
CA GLY A 131 9.87 -15.67 6.13
C GLY A 131 11.01 -16.04 5.19
N SER A 132 11.00 -15.52 3.95
CA SER A 132 12.08 -15.73 2.99
C SER A 132 13.38 -15.12 3.50
N ALA A 133 14.47 -15.88 3.52
CA ALA A 133 15.75 -15.42 4.04
C ALA A 133 16.27 -14.15 3.33
N GLY A 134 15.98 -14.01 2.03
CA GLY A 134 16.37 -12.83 1.25
C GLY A 134 15.63 -11.56 1.65
N VAL A 135 14.47 -11.67 2.29
CA VAL A 135 13.66 -10.55 2.80
C VAL A 135 13.92 -10.34 4.29
N PHE A 136 13.87 -11.42 5.07
CA PHE A 136 14.09 -11.38 6.51
C PHE A 136 15.47 -10.81 6.90
N ASN A 137 16.51 -11.24 6.19
CA ASN A 137 17.89 -10.80 6.46
C ASN A 137 18.30 -9.59 5.61
N ALA A 138 17.39 -9.03 4.81
CA ALA A 138 17.69 -7.90 3.92
C ALA A 138 18.22 -6.72 4.73
N ASN A 139 19.29 -6.07 4.24
CA ASN A 139 19.90 -4.90 4.87
C ASN A 139 20.27 -5.09 6.36
N ASN A 140 20.52 -6.33 6.79
CA ASN A 140 20.76 -6.70 8.19
C ASN A 140 19.59 -6.32 9.12
N ALA A 141 18.36 -6.31 8.61
CA ALA A 141 17.16 -5.98 9.39
C ALA A 141 16.90 -6.99 10.51
N CYS A 142 17.03 -8.28 10.21
CA CYS A 142 16.99 -9.37 11.18
C CYS A 142 18.16 -10.33 10.95
N SER A 143 18.46 -11.16 11.94
CA SER A 143 19.48 -12.21 11.87
C SER A 143 18.88 -13.59 12.10
N GLY A 144 19.40 -14.60 11.42
CA GLY A 144 18.99 -15.99 11.61
C GLY A 144 17.76 -16.36 10.78
N SER A 145 16.84 -17.12 11.38
CA SER A 145 15.60 -17.55 10.75
C SER A 145 14.40 -16.82 11.35
N CYS A 146 13.41 -16.51 10.52
CA CYS A 146 12.18 -15.87 10.99
C CYS A 146 11.46 -16.74 12.04
N THR A 147 11.46 -18.07 11.85
CA THR A 147 10.80 -19.01 12.76
C THR A 147 11.43 -19.08 14.15
N ASP A 148 12.68 -18.65 14.32
CA ASP A 148 13.31 -18.53 15.64
C ASP A 148 12.95 -17.21 16.31
N LEU A 149 12.97 -16.09 15.58
CA LEU A 149 12.57 -14.79 16.09
C LEU A 149 11.12 -14.83 16.59
N VAL A 150 10.25 -15.56 15.88
CA VAL A 150 8.83 -15.48 16.20
C VAL A 150 8.42 -16.08 17.54
N LYS A 151 9.28 -16.94 18.11
CA LYS A 151 9.04 -17.63 19.37
C LYS A 151 9.13 -16.69 20.58
N ASP A 152 9.84 -15.57 20.45
CA ASP A 152 10.02 -14.61 21.54
C ASP A 152 8.89 -13.55 21.51
N PRO A 153 7.96 -13.57 22.47
CA PRO A 153 6.83 -12.65 22.50
C PRO A 153 7.23 -11.20 22.76
N THR A 154 8.44 -10.94 23.27
CA THR A 154 8.91 -9.58 23.56
C THR A 154 9.16 -8.75 22.29
N ASN A 155 9.28 -9.41 21.13
CA ASN A 155 9.46 -8.78 19.82
C ASN A 155 8.21 -8.04 19.29
N TYR A 156 7.03 -8.24 19.89
CA TYR A 156 5.75 -7.80 19.31
C TYR A 156 5.05 -6.68 20.07
N LYS A 157 5.74 -6.01 20.99
CA LYS A 157 5.15 -4.94 21.80
C LYS A 157 4.44 -3.89 20.94
N ASP A 158 5.03 -3.54 19.80
CA ASP A 158 4.51 -2.51 18.88
C ASP A 158 3.86 -3.11 17.62
N ALA A 159 3.64 -4.42 17.58
CA ALA A 159 3.01 -5.13 16.45
C ALA A 159 1.48 -5.15 16.60
N ASN A 160 0.85 -3.98 16.53
CA ASN A 160 -0.61 -3.82 16.62
C ASN A 160 -1.11 -2.70 15.70
N TRP A 161 -2.42 -2.68 15.47
CA TRP A 161 -3.11 -1.59 14.78
C TRP A 161 -3.89 -0.74 15.78
N GLU A 162 -3.67 0.58 15.76
CA GLU A 162 -4.55 1.56 16.41
C GLU A 162 -5.30 2.34 15.33
N ILE A 163 -6.56 1.96 15.07
CA ILE A 163 -7.37 2.50 13.96
C ILE A 163 -8.42 3.45 14.52
N ALA A 164 -8.25 4.75 14.25
CA ALA A 164 -9.21 5.76 14.69
C ALA A 164 -10.55 5.69 13.93
N SER A 165 -10.52 5.41 12.61
CA SER A 165 -11.73 5.24 11.81
C SER A 165 -11.44 4.56 10.47
N VAL A 166 -12.42 3.81 9.97
CA VAL A 166 -12.51 3.38 8.57
C VAL A 166 -13.80 3.98 8.01
N LYS A 167 -13.70 4.72 6.90
CA LYS A 167 -14.84 5.38 6.25
C LYS A 167 -14.86 5.00 4.78
N LEU A 168 -16.03 4.62 4.27
CA LEU A 168 -16.26 4.28 2.87
C LEU A 168 -17.21 5.32 2.26
N TYR A 169 -16.93 5.73 1.03
CA TYR A 169 -17.72 6.69 0.25
C TYR A 169 -17.99 6.12 -1.14
N GLN A 170 -19.11 6.53 -1.75
CA GLN A 170 -19.52 6.15 -3.10
C GLN A 170 -20.09 7.38 -3.81
#